data_AF-A0A4Q3RXQ1-F1
#
_entry.id   AF-A0A4Q3RXQ1-F1
#
_cell.length_a   1.000
_cell.length_b   1.000
_cell.length_c   1.000
_cell.angle_alpha   90.00
_cell.angle_beta   90.00
_cell.angle_gamma   90.00
#
_symmetry.space_group_name_H-M   'P 1'
#
loop_
_entity.id
_entity.type
_entity.pdbx_description
1 polymer ?
#
loop_
_entity_poly.entity_id
_entity_poly.type
_entity_poly.pdbx_seq_one_letter_code
_entity_poly.pdbx_strand_id
1 'polypeptide(L)'
;MGKHTCKNTMTIVAEAPANYLPVGILNLLSEYGPLWVANDEDNGTNSWMYHYRVIYGIYGDGTNDGTYLKIIDPWSGPTIELFSVFQAKYEQVAFDDNSNAQPSTLQIIHFD
;
A
#
# COMPACT_ATOMS: atom_id res chain seq x y z
N MET A 1 -26.86 -29.85 0.04
CA MET A 1 -25.71 -29.70 0.96
C MET A 1 -24.51 -29.31 0.12
N GLY A 2 -24.18 -28.01 0.07
CA GLY A 2 -23.02 -27.53 -0.68
C GLY A 2 -21.74 -27.91 0.05
N LYS A 3 -20.77 -28.51 -0.63
CA LYS A 3 -19.44 -28.73 -0.07
C LYS A 3 -18.78 -27.36 0.12
N HIS A 4 -18.67 -26.91 1.37
CA HIS A 4 -17.78 -25.82 1.73
C HIS A 4 -16.34 -26.35 1.59
N THR A 5 -15.66 -25.95 0.53
CA THR A 5 -14.26 -26.31 0.30
C THR A 5 -13.42 -25.23 0.96
N CYS A 6 -12.66 -25.59 2.00
CA CYS A 6 -11.63 -24.71 2.53
C CYS A 6 -10.56 -24.53 1.44
N LYS A 7 -10.22 -23.27 1.08
CA LYS A 7 -9.09 -23.02 0.19
C LYS A 7 -7.81 -23.35 0.96
N ASN A 8 -7.04 -24.34 0.48
CA ASN A 8 -5.74 -24.71 1.07
C ASN A 8 -4.56 -23.90 0.51
N THR A 9 -4.85 -22.87 -0.30
CA THR A 9 -3.88 -21.97 -0.93
C THR A 9 -4.41 -20.55 -0.85
N MET A 10 -3.52 -19.60 -0.56
CA MET A 10 -3.83 -18.17 -0.57
C MET A 10 -3.27 -17.57 -1.85
N THR A 11 -4.12 -16.89 -2.62
CA THR A 11 -3.68 -16.23 -3.86
C THR A 11 -3.14 -14.86 -3.49
N ILE A 12 -2.02 -14.49 -4.10
CA ILE A 12 -1.42 -13.16 -3.94
C ILE A 12 -1.68 -12.43 -5.26
N VAL A 13 -2.40 -11.31 -5.18
CA VAL A 13 -2.83 -10.54 -6.34
C VAL A 13 -2.28 -9.13 -6.23
N ALA A 14 -1.55 -8.71 -7.25
CA ALA A 14 -1.06 -7.34 -7.37
C ALA A 14 -2.10 -6.49 -8.11
N GLU A 15 -2.46 -5.36 -7.52
CA GLU A 15 -3.27 -4.35 -8.17
C GLU A 15 -2.52 -3.67 -9.32
N ALA A 16 -3.28 -3.15 -10.28
CA ALA A 16 -2.69 -2.32 -11.33
C ALA A 16 -2.04 -1.06 -10.71
N PRO A 17 -0.90 -0.58 -11.26
CA PRO A 17 -0.31 0.68 -10.86
C PRO A 17 -1.32 1.83 -11.03
N ALA A 18 -1.64 2.52 -9.94
CA ALA A 18 -2.63 3.59 -9.93
C ALA A 18 -2.31 4.62 -8.84
N ASN A 19 -2.82 5.84 -9.00
CA ASN A 19 -2.83 6.81 -7.92
C ASN A 19 -4.11 6.59 -7.08
N TYR A 20 -3.93 6.16 -5.84
CA TYR A 20 -5.05 5.82 -4.97
C TYR A 20 -5.53 7.05 -4.20
N LEU A 21 -6.84 7.29 -4.26
CA LEU A 21 -7.52 8.15 -3.29
C LEU A 21 -7.76 7.37 -1.98
N PRO A 22 -7.98 8.06 -0.84
CA PRO A 22 -8.33 7.41 0.43
C PRO A 22 -9.47 6.39 0.30
N VAL A 23 -10.51 6.71 -0.48
CA VAL A 23 -11.64 5.80 -0.73
C VAL A 23 -11.22 4.53 -1.47
N GLY A 24 -10.22 4.59 -2.35
CA GLY A 24 -9.70 3.42 -3.06
C GLY A 24 -9.02 2.44 -2.10
N ILE A 25 -8.17 2.95 -1.20
CA ILE A 25 -7.55 2.13 -0.15
C ILE A 25 -8.61 1.56 0.80
N LEU A 26 -9.62 2.35 1.18
CA LEU A 26 -10.74 1.86 1.99
C LEU A 26 -11.50 0.71 1.32
N ASN A 27 -11.78 0.82 0.02
CA ASN A 27 -12.48 -0.22 -0.72
C ASN A 27 -11.66 -1.52 -0.73
N LEU A 28 -10.36 -1.45 -1.06
CA LEU A 28 -9.47 -2.60 -1.03
C LEU A 28 -9.38 -3.26 0.35
N LEU A 29 -9.22 -2.44 1.41
CA LEU A 29 -9.20 -2.95 2.79
C LEU A 29 -10.52 -3.61 3.20
N SER A 30 -11.65 -3.09 2.72
CA SER A 30 -12.98 -3.61 3.05
C SER A 30 -13.27 -4.92 2.33
N GLU A 31 -12.77 -5.05 1.11
CA GLU A 31 -13.00 -6.22 0.25
C GLU A 31 -12.03 -7.36 0.56
N TYR A 32 -10.73 -7.07 0.67
CA TYR A 32 -9.67 -8.06 0.75
C TYR A 32 -8.93 -8.10 2.08
N GLY A 33 -9.18 -7.15 2.98
CA GLY A 33 -8.45 -7.03 4.24
C GLY A 33 -7.07 -6.36 4.06
N PRO A 34 -6.07 -6.70 4.91
CA PRO A 34 -4.79 -6.01 4.92
C PRO A 34 -4.06 -6.04 3.56
N LEU A 35 -3.45 -4.91 3.23
CA LEU A 35 -2.76 -4.70 1.96
C LEU A 35 -1.25 -4.64 2.18
N TRP A 36 -0.48 -5.29 1.32
CA TRP A 36 0.96 -5.11 1.23
C TRP A 36 1.27 -4.01 0.23
N VAL A 37 2.06 -3.02 0.62
CA VAL A 37 2.33 -1.84 -0.22
C VAL A 37 3.83 -1.61 -0.34
N ALA A 38 4.29 -1.37 -1.56
CA ALA A 38 5.65 -0.90 -1.85
C ALA A 38 5.69 0.62 -1.71
N ASN A 39 6.70 1.15 -1.01
CA ASN A 39 6.91 2.58 -0.89
C ASN A 39 8.40 2.90 -0.79
N ASP A 40 8.75 4.17 -1.01
CA ASP A 40 10.08 4.68 -0.72
C ASP A 40 10.07 5.36 0.66
N GLU A 41 10.92 4.89 1.58
CA GLU A 41 11.07 5.51 2.91
C GLU A 41 12.02 6.72 2.91
N ASP A 42 12.82 6.94 1.86
CA ASP A 42 13.61 8.15 1.69
C ASP A 42 12.91 9.13 0.73
N ASN A 43 11.91 9.83 1.26
CA ASN A 43 11.22 10.87 0.52
C ASN A 43 12.05 12.17 0.51
N GLY A 44 13.05 12.25 -0.38
CA GLY A 44 13.67 13.52 -0.78
C GLY A 44 15.19 13.57 -0.89
N THR A 45 15.95 12.49 -0.62
CA THR A 45 17.42 12.54 -0.69
C THR A 45 18.08 11.67 -1.78
N ASN A 46 17.31 11.12 -2.71
CA ASN A 46 17.76 10.24 -3.80
C ASN A 46 18.45 8.95 -3.33
N SER A 47 18.30 8.55 -2.06
CA SER A 47 18.75 7.24 -1.60
C SER A 47 17.59 6.26 -1.72
N TRP A 48 17.56 5.46 -2.79
CA TRP A 48 16.54 4.42 -3.00
C TRP A 48 16.32 3.54 -1.75
N MET A 49 15.20 3.71 -1.05
CA MET A 49 14.83 2.89 0.12
C MET A 49 13.49 2.19 -0.09
N TYR A 50 13.42 1.35 -1.14
CA TYR A 50 12.29 0.47 -1.37
C TYR A 50 11.97 -0.39 -0.15
N HIS A 51 10.75 -0.25 0.34
CA HIS A 51 10.28 -0.91 1.53
C HIS A 51 8.86 -1.42 1.35
N TYR A 52 8.58 -2.61 1.90
CA TYR A 52 7.23 -3.15 1.92
C TYR A 52 6.63 -3.02 3.30
N ARG A 53 5.44 -2.43 3.36
CA ARG A 53 4.67 -2.23 4.60
C ARG A 53 3.27 -2.82 4.48
N VAL A 54 2.60 -2.99 5.61
CA VAL A 54 1.23 -3.53 5.64
C VAL A 54 0.25 -2.47 6.10
N ILE A 55 -0.68 -2.06 5.24
CA ILE A 55 -1.83 -1.25 5.65
C ILE A 55 -2.90 -2.22 6.17
N TYR A 56 -3.34 -2.05 7.41
CA TYR A 56 -4.39 -2.89 8.01
C TYR A 56 -5.61 -2.10 8.47
N GLY A 57 -5.62 -0.78 8.24
CA GLY A 57 -6.77 0.05 8.53
C GLY A 57 -6.61 1.46 8.01
N ILE A 58 -7.73 2.15 7.88
CA ILE A 58 -7.84 3.54 7.43
C ILE A 58 -8.98 4.22 8.20
N TYR A 59 -8.83 5.50 8.54
CA TYR A 59 -9.87 6.29 9.19
C TYR A 59 -9.66 7.79 8.95
N GLY A 60 -10.73 8.58 8.97
CA GLY A 60 -10.65 10.03 8.77
C GLY A 60 -11.86 10.60 8.04
N ASP A 61 -11.68 11.77 7.44
CA ASP A 61 -12.73 12.50 6.71
C ASP A 61 -12.79 12.21 5.19
N GLY A 62 -11.87 11.38 4.68
CA GLY A 62 -11.77 11.02 3.27
C GLY A 62 -10.92 11.96 2.42
N THR A 63 -10.37 13.03 3.01
CA THR A 63 -9.38 13.91 2.35
C THR A 63 -7.95 13.39 2.61
N ASN A 64 -6.99 13.78 1.77
CA ASN A 64 -5.59 13.34 1.92
C ASN A 64 -4.94 13.82 3.23
N ASP A 65 -5.30 15.02 3.69
CA ASP A 65 -4.72 15.62 4.90
C ASP A 65 -5.59 15.43 6.15
N GLY A 66 -6.76 14.80 6.01
CA GLY A 66 -7.67 14.44 7.10
C GLY A 66 -7.88 12.93 7.27
N THR A 67 -7.15 12.11 6.50
CA THR A 67 -7.21 10.64 6.56
C THR A 67 -5.90 10.04 7.02
N TYR A 68 -5.99 9.03 7.88
CA TYR A 68 -4.86 8.33 8.48
C TYR A 68 -4.91 6.84 8.14
N LEU A 69 -3.74 6.27 7.92
CA LEU A 69 -3.51 4.85 7.70
C LEU A 69 -2.92 4.23 8.96
N LYS A 70 -3.38 3.03 9.29
CA LYS A 70 -2.75 2.16 10.28
C LYS A 70 -1.82 1.20 9.55
N ILE A 71 -0.53 1.30 9.83
CA ILE A 71 0.52 0.60 9.10
C ILE A 71 1.32 -0.29 10.05
N ILE A 72 1.71 -1.47 9.61
CA ILE A 72 2.77 -2.27 10.22
C ILE A 72 3.99 -2.17 9.31
N ASP A 73 5.04 -1.55 9.84
CA ASP A 73 6.36 -1.50 9.22
C ASP A 73 7.21 -2.65 9.79
N PRO A 74 7.79 -3.54 8.94
CA PRO A 74 8.66 -4.61 9.40
C PRO A 74 9.88 -4.16 10.22
N TRP A 75 10.33 -2.92 10.02
CA TRP A 75 11.48 -2.34 10.71
C TRP A 75 11.09 -1.72 12.05
N SER A 76 10.05 -0.87 12.07
CA SER A 76 9.70 -0.05 13.24
C SER A 76 8.47 -0.53 14.02
N GLY A 77 7.68 -1.45 13.45
CA GLY A 77 6.45 -1.96 14.04
C GLY A 77 5.20 -1.16 13.66
N PRO A 78 4.12 -1.22 14.47
CA PRO A 78 2.88 -0.51 14.19
C PRO A 78 3.03 1.01 14.27
N THR A 79 2.52 1.73 13.27
CA THR A 79 2.52 3.19 13.20
C THR A 79 1.22 3.72 12.59
N ILE A 80 1.00 5.02 12.74
CA ILE A 80 -0.09 5.76 12.11
C ILE A 80 0.55 6.81 11.20
N GLU A 81 0.16 6.80 9.92
CA GLU A 81 0.70 7.71 8.91
C GLU A 81 -0.45 8.51 8.29
N LEU A 82 -0.23 9.80 8.03
CA LEU A 82 -1.19 10.63 7.29
C LEU A 82 -1.22 10.16 5.83
N PHE A 83 -2.40 10.15 5.20
CA PHE A 83 -2.55 9.65 3.83
C PHE A 83 -1.69 10.43 2.83
N SER A 84 -1.60 11.76 2.95
CA SER A 84 -0.73 12.57 2.08
C SER A 84 0.76 12.23 2.20
N VAL A 85 1.22 11.85 3.39
CA VAL A 85 2.60 11.38 3.61
C VAL A 85 2.82 10.02 2.95
N PHE A 86 1.88 9.09 3.13
CA PHE A 86 1.90 7.79 2.46
C PHE A 86 1.93 7.96 0.94
N GLN A 87 1.03 8.79 0.41
CA GLN A 87 0.89 9.01 -1.02
C GLN A 87 2.20 9.56 -1.62
N ALA A 88 2.85 10.51 -0.94
CA ALA A 88 4.12 11.04 -1.41
C ALA A 88 5.21 9.96 -1.46
N LYS A 89 5.30 9.10 -0.45
CA LYS A 89 6.24 7.95 -0.42
C LYS A 89 5.93 6.89 -1.48
N TYR A 90 4.64 6.66 -1.73
CA TYR A 90 4.16 5.71 -2.74
C TYR A 90 4.46 6.22 -4.15
N GLU A 91 4.15 7.49 -4.45
CA GLU A 91 4.42 8.11 -5.75
C GLU A 91 5.93 8.27 -6.04
N GLN A 92 6.75 8.42 -5.00
CA GLN A 92 8.21 8.48 -5.15
C GLN A 92 8.78 7.23 -5.83
N VAL A 93 8.23 6.04 -5.54
CA VAL A 93 8.61 4.78 -6.24
C VAL A 93 8.47 4.92 -7.75
N ALA A 94 7.32 5.45 -8.20
CA ALA A 94 7.07 5.62 -9.63
C ALA A 94 8.00 6.69 -10.25
N PHE A 95 8.34 7.74 -9.51
CA PHE A 95 9.30 8.75 -9.97
C PHE A 95 10.71 8.14 -10.12
N ASP A 96 11.14 7.37 -9.14
CA ASP A 96 12.44 6.74 -9.08
C ASP A 96 12.60 5.71 -10.20
N ASP A 97 11.62 4.82 -10.38
CA ASP A 97 11.62 3.83 -11.46
C ASP A 97 11.74 4.51 -12.84
N ASN A 98 10.96 5.58 -13.07
CA ASN A 98 11.01 6.33 -14.32
C ASN A 98 12.37 7.01 -14.52
N SER A 99 12.93 7.64 -13.48
CA SER A 99 14.23 8.33 -13.57
C SER A 99 15.40 7.38 -13.84
N ASN A 100 15.28 6.11 -13.39
CA ASN A 100 16.29 5.08 -13.59
C ASN A 100 15.99 4.13 -14.76
N ALA A 101 14.99 4.46 -15.60
CA ALA A 101 14.53 3.65 -16.73
C ALA A 101 14.23 2.18 -16.35
N GLN A 102 13.71 1.96 -15.14
CA GLN A 102 13.33 0.66 -14.61
C GLN A 102 11.83 0.38 -14.88
N PRO A 103 11.42 -0.90 -14.98
CA PRO A 103 10.01 -1.24 -14.90
C PRO A 103 9.44 -0.81 -13.56
N SER A 104 8.18 -0.37 -13.54
CA SER A 104 7.56 0.08 -12.29
C SER A 104 7.48 -1.05 -11.27
N THR A 105 8.01 -0.79 -10.08
CA THR A 105 7.96 -1.60 -8.87
C THR A 105 6.84 -1.14 -7.93
N LEU A 106 6.07 -0.13 -8.34
CA LEU A 106 4.90 0.38 -7.63
C LEU A 106 3.84 -0.71 -7.49
N GLN A 107 3.56 -1.13 -6.26
CA GLN A 107 2.67 -2.25 -6.00
C GLN A 107 1.80 -2.03 -4.76
N ILE A 108 0.52 -2.35 -4.90
CA ILE A 108 -0.38 -2.71 -3.80
C ILE A 108 -0.80 -4.15 -4.05
N ILE A 109 -0.74 -4.99 -3.03
CA ILE A 109 -0.99 -6.42 -3.10
C ILE A 109 -2.04 -6.80 -2.07
N HIS A 110 -3.00 -7.62 -2.47
CA HIS A 110 -4.02 -8.21 -1.61
C HIS A 110 -4.03 -9.74 -1.68
N PHE A 111 -4.85 -10.36 -0.83
CA PHE A 111 -4.95 -11.81 -0.70
C PHE A 111 -6.38 -12.31 -1.01
N ASP A 112 -6.48 -13.37 -1.82
CA ASP A 112 -7.75 -13.98 -2.33
C ASP A 112 -7.92 -15.48 -2.04
#